data_AF-A0A3Q4GXN4-F1
#
_entry.id   AF-A0A3Q4GXN4-F1
#
_cell.length_a   1.000
_cell.length_b   1.000
_cell.length_c   1.000
_cell.angle_alpha   90.00
_cell.angle_beta   90.00
_cell.angle_gamma   90.00
#
_symmetry.space_group_name_H-M   'P 1'
#
loop_
_entity.id
_entity.type
_entity.pdbx_description
1 polymer ?
#
loop_
_entity_poly.entity_id
_entity_poly.type
_entity_poly.pdbx_seq_one_letter_code
_entity_poly.pdbx_strand_id
1 'polypeptide(L)'
;RQCEPLSEVLIQFHLLSLLNSHKCKTSVTSCSYLSALLLRGIPKDLKCLPCSTGCGSCVKSIFHCLSCERPYLLLNNSCCVGDCPDGYFASMSQQECVHCPSSCLTCSGSEPTSCLTCAEGRQKDATGHCCPEGYYVKDQDERLCGRCHFSCKTCTGHHSVECVTCKPGFFKQGETCVETCSEGSATMVCERCDPSCSQCQGGGSGNCLSCRKGYVYMKQWGQCLQSCPPGYYQVSHSMSCHKCHPTCKTCNGTGSLLCLFIYSYLHCSSFLPLKADGKLSPIEPCGHRTL
;
A
#
# COMPACT_ATOMS: atom_id res chain seq x y z
N ARG A 1 -49.10 37.06 -17.47
CA ARG A 1 -50.55 36.76 -17.57
C ARG A 1 -51.17 37.20 -16.25
N GLN A 2 -52.22 38.02 -16.32
CA GLN A 2 -52.77 38.81 -15.22
C GLN A 2 -53.15 37.98 -13.99
N CYS A 3 -53.00 38.57 -12.80
CA CYS A 3 -53.58 38.08 -11.54
C CYS A 3 -54.87 38.87 -11.29
N GLU A 4 -56.02 38.20 -11.30
CA GLU A 4 -57.30 38.73 -10.79
C GLU A 4 -57.44 38.42 -9.28
N PRO A 5 -58.17 39.24 -8.50
CA PRO A 5 -58.28 39.08 -7.06
C PRO A 5 -59.40 38.09 -6.70
N LEU A 6 -59.08 37.09 -5.87
CA LEU A 6 -60.10 36.25 -5.22
C LEU A 6 -60.59 36.94 -3.94
N SER A 7 -61.90 36.97 -3.79
CA SER A 7 -62.70 37.73 -2.82
C SER A 7 -62.56 37.30 -1.35
N GLU A 8 -62.87 38.24 -0.46
CA GLU A 8 -62.65 38.28 1.00
C GLU A 8 -63.23 37.11 1.84
N VAL A 9 -63.94 36.16 1.24
CA VAL A 9 -64.62 35.06 1.97
C VAL A 9 -63.68 33.88 2.28
N LEU A 10 -62.56 33.74 1.57
CA LEU A 10 -61.57 32.67 1.80
C LEU A 10 -60.56 32.95 2.92
N ILE A 11 -60.55 34.17 3.47
CA ILE A 11 -59.54 34.62 4.43
C ILE A 11 -59.72 33.93 5.81
N GLN A 12 -60.95 33.56 6.18
CA GLN A 12 -61.22 33.04 7.53
C GLN A 12 -60.89 31.54 7.70
N PHE A 13 -60.94 30.74 6.63
CA PHE A 13 -60.50 29.34 6.66
C PHE A 13 -58.99 29.17 6.48
N HIS A 14 -58.32 30.14 5.86
CA HIS A 14 -56.86 30.10 5.70
C HIS A 14 -56.08 30.49 6.96
N LEU A 15 -56.62 31.35 7.82
CA LEU A 15 -55.95 31.74 9.08
C LEU A 15 -55.78 30.57 10.07
N LEU A 16 -56.69 29.59 10.08
CA LEU A 16 -56.56 28.39 10.92
C LEU A 16 -55.63 27.31 10.35
N SER A 17 -55.34 27.35 9.04
CA SER A 17 -54.36 26.44 8.41
C SER A 17 -52.94 27.03 8.33
N LEU A 18 -52.79 28.33 8.58
CA LEU A 18 -51.50 29.04 8.60
C LEU A 18 -50.72 28.91 9.92
N LEU A 19 -51.36 28.50 11.03
CA LEU A 19 -50.68 28.28 12.32
C LEU A 19 -49.91 26.95 12.42
N ASN A 20 -50.01 26.05 11.43
CA ASN A 20 -49.43 24.70 11.51
C ASN A 20 -48.62 24.24 10.29
N SER A 21 -48.30 25.12 9.35
CA SER A 21 -47.58 24.74 8.13
C SER A 21 -46.09 25.10 8.20
N HIS A 22 -45.36 24.49 9.15
CA HIS A 22 -43.90 24.34 9.07
C HIS A 22 -43.53 23.40 7.91
N LYS A 23 -43.73 23.85 6.66
CA LYS A 23 -43.33 23.08 5.48
C LYS A 23 -41.82 23.17 5.31
N CYS A 24 -41.13 22.10 5.68
CA CYS A 24 -39.70 21.90 5.48
C CYS A 24 -39.45 21.74 3.96
N LYS A 25 -38.69 22.66 3.34
CA LYS A 25 -38.34 22.59 1.91
C LYS A 25 -36.90 22.09 1.77
N THR A 26 -36.70 21.14 0.86
CA THR A 26 -35.38 20.56 0.52
C THR A 26 -34.57 21.41 -0.47
N SER A 27 -35.18 22.43 -1.10
CA SER A 27 -34.47 23.48 -1.87
C SER A 27 -35.27 24.79 -1.91
N VAL A 28 -34.57 25.93 -1.99
CA VAL A 28 -35.19 27.28 -2.05
C VAL A 28 -35.40 27.70 -3.50
N THR A 29 -36.51 27.28 -4.10
CA THR A 29 -36.98 27.79 -5.41
C THR A 29 -38.45 28.18 -5.34
N SER A 30 -38.75 29.25 -4.59
CA SER A 30 -39.97 30.09 -4.78
C SER A 30 -40.02 31.19 -3.72
N CYS A 31 -39.88 32.44 -4.17
CA CYS A 31 -40.31 33.63 -3.44
C CYS A 31 -41.83 33.59 -3.29
N SER A 32 -42.33 33.44 -2.07
CA SER A 32 -43.70 33.78 -1.70
C SER A 32 -43.63 34.68 -0.47
N TYR A 33 -44.06 35.92 -0.64
CA TYR A 33 -44.21 36.94 0.39
C TYR A 33 -45.14 36.41 1.48
N LEU A 34 -44.59 35.89 2.57
CA LEU A 34 -45.15 35.87 3.92
C LEU A 34 -44.13 35.17 4.83
N SER A 35 -43.84 35.80 5.95
CA SER A 35 -42.82 35.48 6.94
C SER A 35 -42.99 34.10 7.58
N ALA A 36 -42.67 33.04 6.84
CA ALA A 36 -42.35 31.73 7.40
C ALA A 36 -40.83 31.61 7.47
N LEU A 37 -40.26 31.34 8.65
CA LEU A 37 -38.88 30.85 8.77
C LEU A 37 -38.79 29.55 7.95
N LEU A 38 -38.39 29.66 6.68
CA LEU A 38 -38.12 28.53 5.81
C LEU A 38 -36.82 27.88 6.28
N LEU A 39 -36.95 26.93 7.21
CA LEU A 39 -35.84 26.11 7.66
C LEU A 39 -35.38 25.21 6.51
N ARG A 40 -34.13 25.38 6.06
CA ARG A 40 -33.45 24.51 5.09
C ARG A 40 -33.14 23.18 5.79
N GLY A 41 -33.82 22.11 5.42
CA GLY A 41 -33.74 20.88 6.20
C GLY A 41 -34.60 19.74 5.70
N ILE A 42 -34.64 18.67 6.48
CA ILE A 42 -35.41 17.45 6.19
C ILE A 42 -36.49 17.28 7.26
N PRO A 43 -37.75 16.98 6.89
CA PRO A 43 -38.82 16.74 7.85
C PRO A 43 -38.59 15.40 8.58
N LYS A 44 -38.54 15.43 9.91
CA LYS A 44 -38.48 14.25 10.77
C LYS A 44 -39.36 14.48 12.01
N ASP A 45 -40.32 13.59 12.25
CA ASP A 45 -41.20 13.62 13.44
C ASP A 45 -41.87 14.99 13.71
N LEU A 46 -42.48 15.56 12.66
CA LEU A 46 -43.10 16.91 12.65
C LEU A 46 -42.16 18.10 12.92
N LYS A 47 -40.85 17.87 13.01
CA LYS A 47 -39.82 18.92 13.12
C LYS A 47 -39.00 19.00 11.84
N CYS A 48 -38.52 20.20 11.51
CA CYS A 48 -37.59 20.40 10.39
C CYS A 48 -36.17 20.35 10.95
N LEU A 49 -35.44 19.27 10.62
CA LEU A 49 -34.05 19.12 11.04
C LEU A 49 -33.16 19.91 10.07
N PRO A 50 -32.38 20.90 10.53
CA PRO A 50 -31.56 21.71 9.64
C PRO A 50 -30.49 20.84 8.96
N CYS A 51 -30.13 21.21 7.72
CA CYS A 51 -28.97 20.59 7.06
C CYS A 51 -27.69 20.85 7.86
N SER A 52 -26.69 19.98 7.70
CA SER A 52 -25.38 20.15 8.34
C SER A 52 -24.74 21.49 7.96
N THR A 53 -23.87 22.03 8.81
CA THR A 53 -23.14 23.28 8.57
C THR A 53 -22.42 23.25 7.22
N GLY A 54 -22.51 24.33 6.44
CA GLY A 54 -21.93 24.42 5.10
C GLY A 54 -22.80 23.84 3.98
N CYS A 55 -23.91 23.16 4.31
CA CYS A 55 -24.84 22.58 3.36
C CYS A 55 -25.95 23.59 3.00
N GLY A 56 -26.02 24.00 1.74
CA GLY A 56 -27.07 24.90 1.24
C GLY A 56 -28.43 24.21 1.07
N SER A 57 -28.43 22.90 0.80
CA SER A 57 -29.65 22.07 0.66
C SER A 57 -29.29 20.60 0.85
N CYS A 58 -30.15 19.81 1.50
CA CYS A 58 -29.92 18.39 1.80
C CYS A 58 -31.16 17.54 1.52
N VAL A 59 -30.94 16.24 1.28
CA VAL A 59 -32.00 15.28 0.97
C VAL A 59 -31.73 13.93 1.64
N LYS A 60 -32.78 13.22 2.08
CA LYS A 60 -32.73 11.92 2.80
C LYS A 60 -32.02 11.95 4.17
N SER A 61 -30.89 12.63 4.29
CA SER A 61 -30.11 12.83 5.52
C SER A 61 -29.57 14.26 5.59
N ILE A 62 -29.45 14.81 6.80
CA ILE A 62 -28.91 16.17 7.03
C ILE A 62 -27.46 16.34 6.56
N PHE A 63 -26.74 15.22 6.38
CA PHE A 63 -25.36 15.18 5.87
C PHE A 63 -25.27 14.97 4.36
N HIS A 64 -26.39 14.67 3.70
CA HIS A 64 -26.41 14.36 2.27
C HIS A 64 -26.84 15.60 1.49
N CYS A 65 -25.84 16.41 1.16
CA CYS A 65 -25.97 17.71 0.52
C CYS A 65 -26.18 17.60 -1.00
N LEU A 66 -27.03 18.50 -1.51
CA LEU A 66 -27.26 18.74 -2.94
C LEU A 66 -26.57 20.02 -3.41
N SER A 67 -26.34 20.96 -2.49
CA SER A 67 -25.59 22.19 -2.74
C SER A 67 -24.91 22.66 -1.47
N CYS A 68 -23.86 23.45 -1.61
CA CYS A 68 -23.08 23.98 -0.49
C CYS A 68 -23.25 25.50 -0.37
N GLU A 69 -23.07 26.02 0.84
CA GLU A 69 -22.94 27.45 1.07
C GLU A 69 -21.50 27.88 0.79
N ARG A 70 -21.29 29.09 0.25
CA ARG A 70 -19.93 29.59 0.04
C ARG A 70 -19.23 29.75 1.40
N PRO A 71 -17.95 29.36 1.55
CA PRO A 71 -16.99 28.97 0.50
C PRO A 71 -16.87 27.44 0.27
N TYR A 72 -17.78 26.61 0.78
CA TYR A 72 -17.67 25.16 0.69
C TYR A 72 -18.02 24.62 -0.71
N LEU A 73 -17.31 23.55 -1.10
CA LEU A 73 -17.48 22.83 -2.36
C LEU A 73 -18.15 21.47 -2.15
N LEU A 74 -18.98 21.08 -3.11
CA LEU A 74 -19.66 19.77 -3.12
C LEU A 74 -18.71 18.68 -3.60
N LEU A 75 -18.56 17.61 -2.81
CA LEU A 75 -17.87 16.37 -3.19
C LEU A 75 -18.61 15.17 -2.60
N ASN A 76 -19.03 14.21 -3.44
CA ASN A 76 -19.76 13.00 -3.02
C ASN A 76 -20.92 13.28 -2.04
N ASN A 77 -21.77 14.26 -2.38
CA ASN A 77 -22.90 14.69 -1.55
C ASN A 77 -22.52 15.22 -0.16
N SER A 78 -21.28 15.68 0.02
CA SER A 78 -20.78 16.26 1.26
C SER A 78 -20.16 17.64 0.99
N CYS A 79 -20.36 18.58 1.92
CA CYS A 79 -19.82 19.94 1.84
C CYS A 79 -18.70 20.09 2.87
N CYS A 80 -17.56 19.43 2.62
CA CYS A 80 -16.50 19.26 3.63
C CYS A 80 -15.19 19.97 3.28
N VAL A 81 -15.09 20.61 2.11
CA VAL A 81 -13.79 20.96 1.53
C VAL A 81 -13.76 22.42 1.09
N GLY A 82 -12.79 23.16 1.64
CA GLY A 82 -12.30 24.43 1.07
C GLY A 82 -11.34 24.18 -0.08
N ASP A 83 -10.60 23.06 -0.03
CA ASP A 83 -9.64 22.62 -1.05
C ASP A 83 -9.94 21.18 -1.47
N CYS A 84 -10.11 20.92 -2.77
CA CYS A 84 -10.41 19.57 -3.26
C CYS A 84 -9.21 18.63 -3.10
N PRO A 85 -9.43 17.33 -2.80
CA PRO A 85 -8.35 16.35 -2.73
C PRO A 85 -7.73 16.09 -4.12
N ASP A 86 -6.53 15.49 -4.12
CA ASP A 86 -5.86 15.06 -5.36
C ASP A 86 -6.80 14.22 -6.23
N GLY A 87 -6.71 14.43 -7.55
CA GLY A 87 -7.64 13.90 -8.55
C GLY A 87 -8.86 14.79 -8.81
N TYR A 88 -9.04 15.88 -8.06
CA TYR A 88 -10.13 16.85 -8.26
C TYR A 88 -9.60 18.29 -8.26
N PHE A 89 -10.30 19.19 -8.95
CA PHE A 89 -10.07 20.63 -8.88
C PHE A 89 -11.31 21.38 -8.44
N ALA A 90 -11.09 22.52 -7.78
CA ALA A 90 -12.16 23.40 -7.32
C ALA A 90 -12.77 24.18 -8.51
N SER A 91 -14.00 23.82 -8.89
CA SER A 91 -14.74 24.54 -9.93
C SER A 91 -15.62 25.60 -9.29
N MET A 92 -15.17 26.87 -9.28
CA MET A 92 -15.94 27.97 -8.66
C MET A 92 -17.23 28.32 -9.41
N SER A 93 -17.32 28.00 -10.71
CA SER A 93 -18.54 28.21 -11.51
C SER A 93 -19.63 27.19 -11.17
N GLN A 94 -19.25 25.96 -10.84
CA GLN A 94 -20.16 24.87 -10.48
C GLN A 94 -20.29 24.68 -8.95
N GLN A 95 -19.41 25.33 -8.17
CA GLN A 95 -19.28 25.23 -6.71
C GLN A 95 -19.13 23.78 -6.22
N GLU A 96 -18.36 22.99 -6.96
CA GLU A 96 -18.11 21.57 -6.71
C GLU A 96 -16.66 21.19 -7.02
N CYS A 97 -16.24 20.05 -6.48
CA CYS A 97 -14.97 19.43 -6.83
C CYS A 97 -15.17 18.56 -8.09
N VAL A 98 -14.60 19.00 -9.20
CA VAL A 98 -14.70 18.31 -10.49
C VAL A 98 -13.47 17.44 -10.70
N HIS A 99 -13.66 16.26 -11.29
CA HIS A 99 -12.57 15.31 -11.53
C HIS A 99 -11.53 15.89 -12.51
N CYS A 100 -10.26 15.65 -12.20
CA CYS A 100 -9.16 15.88 -13.12
C CYS A 100 -9.16 14.87 -14.28
N PRO A 101 -8.51 15.19 -15.41
CA PRO A 101 -8.24 14.23 -16.47
C PRO A 101 -7.52 12.97 -15.94
N SER A 102 -7.81 11.80 -16.50
CA SER A 102 -7.32 10.50 -16.01
C SER A 102 -5.79 10.32 -16.02
N SER A 103 -5.07 11.15 -16.78
CA SER A 103 -3.60 11.16 -16.79
C SER A 103 -2.98 12.03 -15.68
N CYS A 104 -3.77 12.86 -15.01
CA CYS A 104 -3.37 13.86 -14.03
C CYS A 104 -3.57 13.40 -12.59
N LEU A 105 -2.64 13.83 -11.72
CA LEU A 105 -2.81 13.76 -10.27
C LEU A 105 -3.44 15.05 -9.74
N THR A 106 -2.93 16.21 -10.18
CA THR A 106 -3.52 17.52 -9.86
C THR A 106 -3.75 18.33 -11.13
N CYS A 107 -4.79 19.16 -11.14
CA CYS A 107 -5.15 19.95 -12.31
C CYS A 107 -5.77 21.30 -11.89
N SER A 108 -5.69 22.28 -12.78
CA SER A 108 -6.35 23.59 -12.65
C SER A 108 -7.70 23.65 -13.39
N GLY A 109 -8.09 22.58 -14.06
CA GLY A 109 -9.26 22.53 -14.93
C GLY A 109 -9.50 21.13 -15.50
N SER A 110 -10.63 20.98 -16.18
CA SER A 110 -11.06 19.72 -16.82
C SER A 110 -10.36 19.43 -18.13
N GLU A 111 -9.69 20.42 -18.74
CA GLU A 111 -9.01 20.23 -20.01
C GLU A 111 -7.74 19.40 -19.86
N PRO A 112 -7.39 18.53 -20.84
CA PRO A 112 -6.18 17.70 -20.79
C PRO A 112 -4.87 18.47 -20.64
N THR A 113 -4.84 19.75 -21.00
CA THR A 113 -3.70 20.68 -20.88
C THR A 113 -3.65 21.43 -19.56
N SER A 114 -4.74 21.40 -18.78
CA SER A 114 -4.83 22.03 -17.46
C SER A 114 -4.22 21.17 -16.35
N CYS A 115 -3.40 20.17 -16.71
CA CYS A 115 -2.72 19.34 -15.75
C CYS A 115 -1.63 20.13 -15.04
N LEU A 116 -1.54 20.03 -13.73
CA LEU A 116 -0.45 20.61 -12.94
C LEU A 116 0.63 19.56 -12.70
N THR A 117 0.23 18.41 -12.15
CA THR A 117 1.10 17.23 -11.94
C THR A 117 0.49 15.98 -12.55
N CYS A 118 1.33 15.11 -13.12
CA CYS A 118 0.89 13.82 -13.66
C CYS A 118 0.77 12.76 -12.57
N ALA A 119 -0.03 11.73 -12.84
CA ALA A 119 -0.03 10.52 -12.02
C ALA A 119 1.37 9.86 -12.00
N GLU A 120 1.63 9.04 -10.97
CA GLU A 120 2.95 8.50 -10.66
C GLU A 120 3.67 7.90 -11.88
N GLY A 121 4.91 8.34 -12.11
CA GLY A 121 5.78 7.86 -13.17
C GLY A 121 5.41 8.32 -14.60
N ARG A 122 4.42 9.20 -14.76
CA ARG A 122 4.08 9.83 -16.05
C ARG A 122 4.79 11.17 -16.22
N GLN A 123 4.98 11.56 -17.47
CA GLN A 123 5.66 12.80 -17.85
C GLN A 123 4.66 13.79 -18.45
N LYS A 124 4.89 15.07 -18.15
CA LYS A 124 4.12 16.20 -18.66
C LYS A 124 4.84 16.78 -19.87
N ASP A 125 4.12 17.00 -20.97
CA ASP A 125 4.67 17.67 -22.14
C ASP A 125 4.70 19.21 -21.98
N ALA A 126 5.26 19.90 -22.96
CA ALA A 126 5.36 21.36 -22.97
C ALA A 126 3.99 22.09 -22.99
N THR A 127 2.93 21.40 -23.43
CA THR A 127 1.56 21.95 -23.47
C THR A 127 0.78 21.71 -22.19
N GLY A 128 1.36 20.96 -21.25
CA GLY A 128 0.74 20.59 -19.99
C GLY A 128 -0.09 19.32 -20.04
N HIS A 129 0.01 18.53 -21.12
CA HIS A 129 -0.63 17.24 -21.25
C HIS A 129 0.23 16.14 -20.62
N CYS A 130 -0.37 15.26 -19.84
CA CYS A 130 0.31 14.09 -19.27
C CYS A 130 0.16 12.89 -20.19
N CYS A 131 1.29 12.34 -20.63
CA CYS A 131 1.28 11.14 -21.45
C CYS A 131 0.67 9.95 -20.69
N PRO A 132 -0.15 9.12 -21.36
CA PRO A 132 -0.70 7.92 -20.76
C PRO A 132 0.42 6.93 -20.39
N GLU A 133 0.10 5.98 -19.52
CA GLU A 133 1.03 4.94 -19.11
C GLU A 133 1.56 4.12 -20.30
N GLY A 134 2.84 3.77 -20.27
CA GLY A 134 3.52 3.12 -21.40
C GLY A 134 3.93 4.08 -22.52
N TYR A 135 3.89 5.40 -22.28
CA TYR A 135 4.40 6.40 -23.21
C TYR A 135 5.34 7.41 -22.50
N TYR A 136 6.30 7.95 -23.25
CA TYR A 136 7.22 9.01 -22.85
C TYR A 136 7.02 10.26 -23.71
N VAL A 137 7.48 11.41 -23.23
CA VAL A 137 7.46 12.66 -24.00
C VAL A 137 8.63 12.66 -24.99
N LYS A 138 8.34 12.81 -26.28
CA LYS A 138 9.39 12.99 -27.28
C LYS A 138 9.88 14.44 -27.26
N ASP A 139 11.18 14.64 -27.09
CA ASP A 139 11.80 15.95 -27.29
C ASP A 139 11.88 16.26 -28.79
N GLN A 140 10.92 17.07 -29.26
CA GLN A 140 10.95 17.97 -30.43
C GLN A 140 9.50 18.36 -30.79
N ASP A 141 9.01 19.47 -30.22
CA ASP A 141 7.87 20.30 -30.66
C ASP A 141 6.51 19.66 -31.03
N GLU A 142 6.37 18.36 -30.93
CA GLU A 142 5.16 17.65 -31.32
C GLU A 142 4.52 17.01 -30.09
N ARG A 143 3.20 17.16 -29.99
CA ARG A 143 2.28 16.58 -28.98
C ARG A 143 2.25 15.04 -29.01
N LEU A 144 3.39 14.40 -29.25
CA LEU A 144 3.49 12.99 -29.59
C LEU A 144 4.17 12.26 -28.44
N CYS A 145 3.31 11.72 -27.58
CA CYS A 145 3.67 10.67 -26.66
C CYS A 145 4.23 9.48 -27.47
N GLY A 146 5.52 9.18 -27.29
CA GLY A 146 6.17 8.01 -27.88
C GLY A 146 5.93 6.77 -27.05
N ARG A 147 5.70 5.62 -27.67
CA ARG A 147 5.49 4.37 -26.91
C ARG A 147 6.81 3.91 -26.27
N CYS A 148 6.75 3.46 -25.02
CA CYS A 148 7.85 2.79 -24.33
C CYS A 148 8.17 1.42 -24.95
N HIS A 149 9.33 0.86 -24.62
CA HIS A 149 9.61 -0.55 -24.85
C HIS A 149 8.52 -1.45 -24.24
N PHE A 150 8.22 -2.61 -24.85
CA PHE A 150 7.05 -3.41 -24.47
C PHE A 150 7.10 -3.95 -23.04
N SER A 151 8.30 -4.17 -22.47
CA SER A 151 8.50 -4.63 -21.10
C SER A 151 8.37 -3.53 -20.04
N CYS A 152 8.31 -2.26 -20.47
CA CYS A 152 8.28 -1.08 -19.59
C CYS A 152 6.86 -0.61 -19.29
N LYS A 153 6.58 -0.35 -18.02
CA LYS A 153 5.37 0.33 -17.55
C LYS A 153 5.51 1.85 -17.67
N THR A 154 6.65 2.38 -17.24
CA THR A 154 7.05 3.78 -17.45
C THR A 154 8.48 3.86 -17.95
N CYS A 155 8.79 4.85 -18.79
CA CYS A 155 10.08 5.00 -19.46
C CYS A 155 10.42 6.47 -19.68
N THR A 156 11.71 6.75 -19.91
CA THR A 156 12.19 8.05 -20.40
C THR A 156 12.42 8.06 -21.91
N GLY A 157 12.32 6.91 -22.56
CA GLY A 157 12.54 6.76 -23.99
C GLY A 157 12.04 5.43 -24.55
N HIS A 158 12.29 5.19 -25.84
CA HIS A 158 11.76 4.01 -26.53
C HIS A 158 12.54 2.73 -26.22
N HIS A 159 13.82 2.83 -25.86
CA HIS A 159 14.69 1.67 -25.71
C HIS A 159 14.47 0.94 -24.39
N SER A 160 14.81 -0.36 -24.36
CA SER A 160 14.64 -1.20 -23.17
C SER A 160 15.48 -0.75 -21.97
N VAL A 161 16.58 -0.02 -22.21
CA VAL A 161 17.47 0.55 -21.19
C VAL A 161 16.95 1.89 -20.64
N GLU A 162 15.95 2.50 -21.27
CA GLU A 162 15.38 3.77 -20.82
C GLU A 162 14.15 3.54 -19.93
N CYS A 163 14.15 2.40 -19.23
CA CYS A 163 13.00 1.90 -18.51
C CYS A 163 13.05 2.31 -17.04
N VAL A 164 12.02 3.01 -16.58
CA VAL A 164 11.94 3.46 -15.19
C VAL A 164 11.28 2.40 -14.32
N THR A 165 10.14 1.87 -14.76
CA THR A 165 9.39 0.80 -14.09
C THR A 165 8.97 -0.30 -15.05
N CYS A 166 8.89 -1.54 -14.55
CA CYS A 166 8.53 -2.71 -15.34
C CYS A 166 7.04 -3.01 -15.29
N LYS A 167 6.52 -3.60 -16.38
CA LYS A 167 5.15 -4.16 -16.37
C LYS A 167 5.06 -5.36 -15.43
N PRO A 168 3.85 -5.68 -14.91
CA PRO A 168 3.64 -6.91 -14.15
C PRO A 168 4.14 -8.13 -14.93
N GLY A 169 4.89 -9.01 -14.27
CA GLY A 169 5.51 -10.19 -14.89
C GLY A 169 6.93 -9.96 -15.44
N PHE A 170 7.43 -8.72 -15.45
CA PHE A 170 8.83 -8.40 -15.74
C PHE A 170 9.55 -7.94 -14.48
N PHE A 171 10.84 -8.23 -14.41
CA PHE A 171 11.72 -7.88 -13.31
C PHE A 171 12.70 -6.78 -13.71
N LYS A 172 12.90 -5.79 -12.84
CA LYS A 172 13.86 -4.71 -13.11
C LYS A 172 15.28 -5.18 -12.85
N GLN A 173 16.13 -5.22 -13.88
CA GLN A 173 17.55 -5.55 -13.77
C GLN A 173 18.41 -4.39 -14.28
N GLY A 174 18.91 -3.57 -13.36
CA GLY A 174 19.55 -2.30 -13.73
C GLY A 174 18.52 -1.34 -14.32
N GLU A 175 18.74 -0.91 -15.57
CA GLU A 175 17.81 -0.02 -16.30
C GLU A 175 16.92 -0.76 -17.31
N THR A 176 16.98 -2.10 -17.35
CA THR A 176 16.14 -2.91 -18.25
C THR A 176 15.13 -3.74 -17.48
N CYS A 177 14.06 -4.14 -18.18
CA CYS A 177 13.06 -5.07 -17.67
C CYS A 177 13.17 -6.41 -18.39
N VAL A 178 13.39 -7.48 -17.62
CA VAL A 178 13.63 -8.84 -18.11
C VAL A 178 12.55 -9.80 -17.60
N GLU A 179 12.25 -10.86 -18.35
CA GLU A 179 11.25 -11.88 -17.94
C GLU A 179 11.78 -12.83 -16.87
N THR A 180 13.10 -13.02 -16.79
CA THR A 180 13.74 -13.89 -15.81
C THR A 180 15.07 -13.27 -15.38
N CYS A 181 15.29 -13.12 -14.07
CA CYS A 181 16.59 -12.65 -13.57
C CYS A 181 17.65 -13.72 -13.85
N SER A 182 18.84 -13.31 -14.32
CA SER A 182 19.93 -14.21 -14.67
C SER A 182 20.50 -15.06 -13.52
N GLU A 183 20.18 -14.74 -12.25
CA GLU A 183 20.61 -15.51 -11.07
C GLU A 183 19.47 -15.96 -10.13
N GLY A 184 18.20 -15.85 -10.59
CA GLY A 184 17.03 -16.17 -9.77
C GLY A 184 16.78 -15.12 -8.68
N SER A 185 15.57 -14.57 -8.64
CA SER A 185 15.10 -13.70 -7.56
C SER A 185 13.57 -13.80 -7.53
N ALA A 186 12.97 -13.63 -6.35
CA ALA A 186 11.51 -13.68 -6.17
C ALA A 186 10.86 -12.29 -5.99
N THR A 187 11.65 -11.21 -6.06
CA THR A 187 11.17 -9.82 -5.92
C THR A 187 10.98 -9.16 -7.28
N MET A 188 10.04 -8.23 -7.43
CA MET A 188 9.77 -7.46 -8.68
C MET A 188 10.95 -6.55 -9.11
N VAL A 189 12.02 -6.52 -8.32
CA VAL A 189 13.32 -5.90 -8.62
C VAL A 189 14.38 -6.99 -8.51
N CYS A 190 15.19 -7.19 -9.56
CA CYS A 190 16.36 -8.08 -9.49
C CYS A 190 17.44 -7.36 -8.67
N GLU A 191 17.50 -7.65 -7.38
CA GLU A 191 18.63 -7.24 -6.54
C GLU A 191 19.83 -8.15 -6.80
N ARG A 192 21.05 -7.61 -6.71
CA ARG A 192 22.25 -8.46 -6.81
C ARG A 192 22.30 -9.37 -5.58
N CYS A 193 22.46 -10.68 -5.81
CA CYS A 193 22.78 -11.61 -4.74
C CYS A 193 24.07 -11.21 -4.04
N ASP A 194 24.21 -11.60 -2.78
CA ASP A 194 25.48 -11.51 -2.09
C ASP A 194 26.57 -12.25 -2.90
N PRO A 195 27.81 -11.73 -3.02
CA PRO A 195 28.87 -12.36 -3.81
C PRO A 195 29.18 -13.82 -3.43
N SER A 196 28.85 -14.23 -2.20
CA SER A 196 29.01 -15.60 -1.71
C SER A 196 27.98 -16.59 -2.29
N CYS A 197 26.92 -16.08 -2.92
CA CYS A 197 25.77 -16.86 -3.35
C CYS A 197 25.74 -17.07 -4.86
N SER A 198 25.25 -18.23 -5.31
CA SER A 198 25.05 -18.56 -6.73
C SER A 198 23.60 -18.38 -7.17
N GLN A 199 22.65 -18.49 -6.24
CA GLN A 199 21.25 -18.10 -6.45
C GLN A 199 20.72 -17.53 -5.13
N CYS A 200 19.86 -16.52 -5.22
CA CYS A 200 19.23 -15.92 -4.06
C CYS A 200 17.73 -15.71 -4.30
N GLN A 201 16.98 -15.47 -3.24
CA GLN A 201 15.57 -15.14 -3.29
C GLN A 201 15.34 -13.62 -3.24
N GLY A 202 16.33 -12.85 -2.78
CA GLY A 202 16.32 -11.39 -2.65
C GLY A 202 17.72 -10.88 -2.29
N GLY A 203 17.87 -9.56 -2.12
CA GLY A 203 19.15 -8.95 -1.77
C GLY A 203 19.62 -9.27 -0.35
N GLY A 204 20.93 -9.15 -0.13
CA GLY A 204 21.56 -9.39 1.16
C GLY A 204 21.97 -10.84 1.39
N SER A 205 22.82 -11.05 2.41
CA SER A 205 23.50 -12.33 2.63
C SER A 205 22.57 -13.45 3.11
N GLY A 206 21.44 -13.15 3.75
CA GLY A 206 20.51 -14.13 4.35
C GLY A 206 19.44 -14.70 3.42
N ASN A 207 19.47 -14.33 2.14
CA ASN A 207 18.47 -14.74 1.15
C ASN A 207 19.02 -15.72 0.13
N CYS A 208 20.08 -16.45 0.46
CA CYS A 208 20.75 -17.33 -0.49
C CYS A 208 20.08 -18.70 -0.56
N LEU A 209 19.85 -19.18 -1.79
CA LEU A 209 19.29 -20.49 -2.08
C LEU A 209 20.40 -21.52 -2.36
N SER A 210 21.51 -21.06 -2.95
CA SER A 210 22.70 -21.87 -3.19
C SER A 210 23.98 -21.04 -3.08
N CYS A 211 25.07 -21.70 -2.71
CA CYS A 211 26.37 -21.06 -2.50
C CYS A 211 27.33 -21.28 -3.66
N ARG A 212 28.13 -20.25 -3.93
CA ARG A 212 29.21 -20.33 -4.92
C ARG A 212 30.31 -21.29 -4.44
N LYS A 213 31.06 -21.89 -5.36
CA LYS A 213 32.12 -22.88 -5.04
C LYS A 213 33.12 -22.28 -4.03
N GLY A 214 33.38 -22.99 -2.93
CA GLY A 214 34.24 -22.54 -1.83
C GLY A 214 33.49 -21.95 -0.63
N TYR A 215 32.16 -21.81 -0.72
CA TYR A 215 31.29 -21.43 0.39
C TYR A 215 30.40 -22.61 0.82
N VAL A 216 29.94 -22.55 2.07
CA VAL A 216 29.12 -23.57 2.74
C VAL A 216 27.77 -22.97 3.12
N TYR A 217 26.69 -23.68 2.80
CA TYR A 217 25.33 -23.21 2.99
C TYR A 217 24.83 -23.39 4.43
N MET A 218 24.36 -22.31 5.03
CA MET A 218 23.77 -22.29 6.37
C MET A 218 22.26 -22.13 6.30
N LYS A 219 21.54 -23.26 6.29
CA LYS A 219 20.08 -23.29 6.14
C LYS A 219 19.31 -22.47 7.20
N GLN A 220 19.85 -22.33 8.41
CA GLN A 220 19.19 -21.61 9.51
C GLN A 220 19.14 -20.10 9.29
N TRP A 221 20.09 -19.57 8.52
CA TRP A 221 20.24 -18.12 8.29
C TRP A 221 20.08 -17.77 6.81
N GLY A 222 19.94 -18.76 5.92
CA GLY A 222 19.92 -18.55 4.47
C GLY A 222 21.21 -17.92 3.96
N GLN A 223 22.35 -18.15 4.64
CA GLN A 223 23.64 -17.51 4.35
C GLN A 223 24.66 -18.49 3.78
N CYS A 224 25.58 -17.96 2.98
CA CYS A 224 26.77 -18.66 2.50
C CYS A 224 28.00 -18.19 3.27
N LEU A 225 28.68 -19.11 3.97
CA LEU A 225 29.83 -18.82 4.83
C LEU A 225 31.09 -19.52 4.29
N GLN A 226 32.28 -18.99 4.55
CA GLN A 226 33.53 -19.68 4.17
C GLN A 226 33.78 -20.95 5.00
N SER A 227 33.29 -20.99 6.25
CA SER A 227 33.43 -22.12 7.16
C SER A 227 32.27 -22.18 8.16
N CYS A 228 31.90 -23.38 8.61
CA CYS A 228 30.84 -23.53 9.61
C CYS A 228 31.26 -22.96 10.98
N PRO A 229 30.35 -22.26 11.69
CA PRO A 229 30.64 -21.73 13.02
C PRO A 229 30.76 -22.86 14.07
N PRO A 230 31.34 -22.58 15.26
CA PRO A 230 31.41 -23.55 16.35
C PRO A 230 30.04 -24.14 16.69
N GLY A 231 29.99 -25.44 16.99
CA GLY A 231 28.74 -26.19 17.16
C GLY A 231 28.08 -26.66 15.85
N TYR A 232 28.71 -26.41 14.71
CA TYR A 232 28.29 -26.91 13.40
C TYR A 232 29.46 -27.62 12.70
N TYR A 233 29.13 -28.58 11.83
CA TYR A 233 30.09 -29.26 10.98
C TYR A 233 29.63 -29.24 9.53
N GLN A 234 30.60 -29.24 8.62
CA GLN A 234 30.35 -29.23 7.18
C GLN A 234 30.10 -30.66 6.70
N VAL A 235 29.01 -30.85 5.96
CA VAL A 235 28.74 -32.11 5.26
C VAL A 235 29.28 -32.01 3.84
N SER A 236 30.30 -32.81 3.51
CA SER A 236 31.03 -32.73 2.25
C SER A 236 30.17 -32.97 1.00
N HIS A 237 29.08 -33.75 1.10
CA HIS A 237 28.19 -34.06 -0.03
C HIS A 237 27.16 -32.97 -0.35
N SER A 238 26.65 -32.28 0.66
CA SER A 238 25.60 -31.26 0.50
C SER A 238 26.13 -29.83 0.62
N MET A 239 27.43 -29.68 0.91
CA MET A 239 28.10 -28.40 1.17
C MET A 239 27.30 -27.53 2.15
N SER A 240 26.72 -28.16 3.18
CA SER A 240 25.83 -27.52 4.15
C SER A 240 26.33 -27.71 5.58
N CYS A 241 26.06 -26.73 6.44
CA CYS A 241 26.38 -26.79 7.86
C CYS A 241 25.26 -27.47 8.64
N HIS A 242 25.60 -28.53 9.38
CA HIS A 242 24.68 -29.27 10.25
C HIS A 242 25.09 -29.09 11.71
N LYS A 243 24.10 -29.03 12.61
CA LYS A 243 24.34 -28.82 14.03
C LYS A 243 24.96 -30.08 14.65
N CYS A 244 25.97 -29.87 15.49
CA CYS A 244 26.58 -30.90 16.31
C CYS A 244 25.61 -31.39 17.40
N HIS A 245 25.89 -32.58 17.94
CA HIS A 245 25.23 -33.05 19.16
C HIS A 245 25.44 -32.02 20.30
N PRO A 246 24.42 -31.73 21.13
CA PRO A 246 24.46 -30.65 22.13
C PRO A 246 25.59 -30.77 23.16
N THR A 247 26.14 -31.98 23.36
CA THR A 247 27.28 -32.21 24.26
C THR A 247 28.62 -31.76 23.67
N CYS A 248 28.64 -31.28 22.41
CA CYS A 248 29.87 -31.11 21.64
C CYS A 248 30.05 -29.69 21.11
N LYS A 249 31.26 -29.16 21.33
CA LYS A 249 31.68 -27.84 20.84
C LYS A 249 32.12 -27.91 19.37
N THR A 250 32.72 -29.02 18.96
CA THR A 250 33.12 -29.27 17.57
C THR A 250 32.93 -30.75 17.27
N CYS A 251 32.43 -31.09 16.08
CA CYS A 251 32.12 -32.46 15.70
C CYS A 251 32.43 -32.69 14.21
N ASN A 252 32.54 -33.95 13.82
CA ASN A 252 32.66 -34.38 12.41
C ASN A 252 31.40 -35.17 11.95
N GLY A 253 30.30 -35.06 12.69
CA GLY A 253 29.07 -35.80 12.43
C GLY A 253 27.99 -35.54 13.49
N THR A 254 26.80 -36.09 13.27
CA THR A 254 25.62 -35.91 14.13
C THR A 254 25.66 -36.72 15.43
N GLY A 255 26.49 -37.77 15.51
CA GLY A 255 26.56 -38.66 16.67
C GLY A 255 27.39 -38.08 17.83
N SER A 256 26.99 -38.39 19.07
CA SER A 256 27.72 -38.02 20.30
C SER A 256 29.16 -38.57 20.36
N LEU A 257 29.45 -39.63 19.61
CA LEU A 257 30.77 -40.25 19.48
C LEU A 257 31.67 -39.59 18.43
N LEU A 258 31.15 -38.67 17.60
CA LEU A 258 31.88 -38.00 16.52
C LEU A 258 32.35 -36.59 16.92
N CYS A 259 32.57 -36.38 18.22
CA CYS A 259 32.93 -35.10 18.78
C CYS A 259 34.44 -34.94 18.91
N LEU A 260 34.95 -33.81 18.40
CA LEU A 260 36.36 -33.45 18.40
C LEU A 260 36.72 -32.63 19.65
N PHE A 261 35.77 -31.80 20.13
CA PHE A 261 35.90 -31.06 21.38
C PHE A 261 34.58 -31.08 22.15
N ILE A 262 34.65 -31.43 23.43
CA ILE A 262 33.51 -31.51 24.36
C ILE A 262 33.44 -30.20 25.14
N TYR A 263 32.24 -29.72 25.51
CA TYR A 263 32.16 -28.67 26.52
C TYR A 263 32.74 -29.23 27.83
N SER A 264 33.84 -28.64 28.28
CA SER A 264 34.61 -29.08 29.44
C SER A 264 33.83 -28.84 30.74
N TYR A 265 32.98 -29.80 31.11
CA TYR A 265 32.43 -29.96 32.46
C TYR A 265 32.24 -31.44 32.85
N LEU A 266 33.18 -32.31 32.47
CA LEU A 266 33.32 -33.64 33.09
C LEU A 266 34.75 -33.83 33.58
N HIS A 267 35.05 -33.18 34.70
CA HIS A 267 35.99 -33.73 35.67
C HIS A 267 35.21 -34.74 36.52
N CYS A 268 35.08 -35.97 36.02
CA CYS A 268 34.72 -37.10 36.86
C CYS A 268 35.54 -38.31 36.40
N SER A 269 36.85 -38.19 36.56
CA SER A 269 37.73 -39.34 36.69
C SER A 269 37.39 -40.01 38.02
N SER A 270 36.88 -41.24 37.99
CA SER A 270 37.24 -42.31 38.94
C SER A 270 36.52 -43.61 38.60
N PHE A 271 37.29 -44.54 38.03
CA PHE A 271 37.32 -45.98 38.33
C PHE A 271 36.00 -46.74 38.54
N LEU A 272 35.76 -47.69 37.63
CA LEU A 272 35.04 -48.93 37.90
C LEU A 272 35.62 -49.64 39.14
N PRO A 273 34.79 -50.41 39.87
CA PRO A 273 35.03 -51.85 39.78
C PRO A 273 33.77 -52.63 39.41
N LEU A 274 33.99 -53.70 38.65
CA LEU A 274 33.04 -54.78 38.42
C LEU A 274 32.56 -55.35 39.77
N LYS A 275 31.24 -55.49 39.92
CA LYS A 275 30.66 -56.39 40.92
C LYS A 275 29.93 -57.52 40.19
N ALA A 276 30.37 -58.75 40.44
CA ALA A 276 29.63 -59.95 40.08
C ALA A 276 28.30 -59.95 40.83
N ASP A 277 27.23 -60.31 40.10
CA ASP A 277 25.82 -60.48 40.50
C ASP A 277 24.88 -59.48 39.81
N GLY A 278 24.36 -59.93 38.65
CA GLY A 278 23.62 -59.14 37.68
C GLY A 278 22.30 -58.54 38.18
N LYS A 279 22.34 -57.26 38.58
CA LYS A 279 21.16 -56.37 38.64
C LYS A 279 21.57 -54.93 38.29
N LEU A 280 20.93 -54.37 37.25
CA LEU A 280 20.97 -52.93 36.95
C LEU A 280 20.19 -52.17 38.04
N SER A 281 20.75 -51.07 38.55
CA SER A 281 20.00 -50.03 39.28
C SER A 281 19.89 -48.76 38.42
N PRO A 282 18.82 -47.94 38.57
CA PRO A 282 18.57 -46.82 37.69
C PRO A 282 19.51 -45.65 38.00
N ILE A 283 20.03 -45.03 36.94
CA ILE A 283 20.79 -43.77 37.00
C ILE A 283 19.75 -42.64 37.19
N GLU A 284 19.76 -41.95 38.33
CA GLU A 284 19.02 -40.71 38.50
C GLU A 284 19.64 -39.57 37.64
N PRO A 285 18.84 -38.66 37.08
CA PRO A 285 19.33 -37.62 36.20
C PRO A 285 19.98 -36.48 37.00
N CYS A 286 21.29 -36.32 36.89
CA CYS A 286 21.98 -35.14 37.42
C CYS A 286 21.52 -33.89 36.64
N GLY A 287 20.84 -32.99 37.34
CA GLY A 287 20.21 -31.78 36.81
C GLY A 287 21.19 -30.70 36.35
N HIS A 288 20.67 -29.86 35.45
CA HIS A 288 21.28 -28.62 34.97
C HIS A 288 21.63 -27.68 36.13
N ARG A 289 22.86 -27.15 36.14
CA ARG A 289 23.18 -25.91 36.85
C ARG A 289 23.86 -24.94 35.89
N THR A 290 23.15 -23.87 35.58
CA THR A 290 23.61 -22.69 34.86
C THR A 290 24.48 -21.86 35.80
N LEU A 291 25.70 -21.54 35.37
CA LEU A 291 26.47 -20.36 35.73
C LEU A 291 27.21 -19.89 34.48
#